data_AF-A0ABD3Q9A2-F1
#
_entry.id   AF-A0ABD3Q9A2-F1
#
_cell.length_a   1.000
_cell.length_b   1.000
_cell.length_c   1.000
_cell.angle_alpha   90.00
_cell.angle_beta   90.00
_cell.angle_gamma   90.00
#
_symmetry.space_group_name_H-M   'P 1'
#
loop_
_entity.id
_entity.type
_entity.pdbx_description
1 polymer ?
#
loop_
_entity_poly.entity_id
_entity_poly.type
_entity_poly.pdbx_seq_one_letter_code
_entity_poly.pdbx_strand_id
1 'polypeptide(L)'
;MKGEAATRVDVDPLVFQSYKAVTVLFTSAIFIWVNNILADSCSNSSFETCYIKWTFYDFTPWAFVSAILWVPGGTAGVYAIRRAGLAVSNGIWSCVIVILSFIWGVFIFREKQKSTFGAVVSVALLCVGLCGISYFSSKEDVVKKNGSAREQHENKNTALGDSLELAGETTPLWREGDNDNVSLDLRHFPHSGVPPHCHQTIDLHLPALPETPNERVYHVTKYHLGLCMAVANGVLASTMMVPLHYAPPNSTHGMGYSMSLGIAAVLMVFLFCILRFMCLSLGNFICHSSWQNAGSDRRGPNMTLQLLQQMATESLCEGYRQLPSFHIRVMWKAGLTSGVLYSLGNLFGIVSIQKLGNFMGYSLNQSSMIISGEQPEITLNQMK
;
A
#
# COMPACT_ATOMS: atom_id res chain seq x y z
N MET A 1 6.15 5.12 5.09
CA MET A 1 4.70 5.32 5.38
C MET A 1 4.38 5.44 6.89
N LYS A 2 5.28 5.98 7.72
CA LYS A 2 4.97 6.42 9.09
C LYS A 2 4.80 7.95 9.18
N GLY A 3 4.51 8.61 8.05
CA GLY A 3 4.26 10.04 8.06
C GLY A 3 2.98 10.30 8.85
N GLU A 4 3.08 11.12 9.90
CA GLU A 4 1.98 11.43 10.82
C GLU A 4 0.69 11.83 10.07
N ALA A 5 0.83 12.55 8.95
CA ALA A 5 -0.27 12.91 8.07
C ALA A 5 -1.00 11.71 7.45
N ALA A 6 -0.29 10.67 7.01
CA ALA A 6 -0.89 9.50 6.38
C ALA A 6 -1.57 8.58 7.41
N THR A 7 -1.00 8.46 8.61
CA THR A 7 -1.60 7.72 9.72
C THR A 7 -2.80 8.44 10.31
N ARG A 8 -2.79 9.78 10.35
CA ARG A 8 -3.89 10.59 10.88
C ARG A 8 -5.18 10.46 10.05
N VAL A 9 -5.04 10.22 8.76
CA VAL A 9 -6.16 10.25 7.81
C VAL A 9 -6.63 8.85 7.42
N ASP A 10 -5.90 7.79 7.80
CA ASP A 10 -6.15 6.39 7.40
C ASP A 10 -6.52 6.23 5.91
N VAL A 11 -5.77 6.91 5.05
CA VAL A 11 -6.07 7.02 3.60
C VAL A 11 -6.27 5.64 2.99
N ASP A 12 -7.32 5.35 2.25
CA ASP A 12 -7.46 3.99 1.70
C ASP A 12 -6.25 3.52 0.84
N PRO A 13 -5.81 2.25 0.91
CA PRO A 13 -4.69 1.75 0.10
C PRO A 13 -4.82 2.00 -1.41
N LEU A 14 -6.03 1.92 -1.95
CA LEU A 14 -6.30 2.16 -3.37
C LEU A 14 -6.17 3.65 -3.72
N VAL A 15 -6.63 4.53 -2.82
CA VAL A 15 -6.42 5.99 -2.95
C VAL A 15 -4.93 6.31 -2.89
N PHE A 16 -4.17 5.68 -2.00
CA PHE A 16 -2.72 5.84 -1.96
C PHE A 16 -2.06 5.39 -3.27
N GLN A 17 -2.49 4.25 -3.82
CA GLN A 17 -2.00 3.74 -5.10
C GLN A 17 -2.37 4.67 -6.27
N SER A 18 -3.50 5.39 -6.21
CA SER A 18 -3.86 6.41 -7.21
C SER A 18 -2.87 7.57 -7.26
N TYR A 19 -2.44 8.08 -6.10
CA TYR A 19 -1.42 9.13 -6.04
C TYR A 19 -0.10 8.66 -6.65
N LYS A 20 0.29 7.41 -6.38
CA LYS A 20 1.49 6.81 -6.98
C LYS A 20 1.37 6.68 -8.49
N ALA A 21 0.27 6.14 -9.00
CA ALA A 21 0.04 5.94 -10.44
C ALA A 21 0.06 7.27 -11.20
N VAL A 22 -0.66 8.28 -10.68
CA VAL A 22 -0.69 9.63 -11.26
C VAL A 22 0.71 10.24 -11.25
N THR A 23 1.46 10.10 -10.16
CA THR A 23 2.82 10.65 -10.11
C THR A 23 3.75 9.96 -11.10
N VAL A 24 3.68 8.63 -11.24
CA VAL A 24 4.45 7.86 -12.24
C VAL A 24 4.14 8.30 -13.67
N LEU A 25 2.88 8.61 -13.96
CA LEU A 25 2.48 9.18 -15.25
C LEU A 25 3.13 10.55 -15.48
N PHE A 26 3.01 11.47 -14.51
CA PHE A 26 3.56 12.82 -14.63
C PHE A 26 5.08 12.83 -14.77
N THR A 27 5.78 12.07 -13.94
CA THR A 27 7.24 11.95 -14.03
C THR A 27 7.67 11.33 -15.35
N SER A 28 7.01 10.28 -15.83
CA SER A 28 7.31 9.67 -17.13
C SER A 28 7.08 10.65 -18.29
N ALA A 29 6.02 11.46 -18.21
CA ALA A 29 5.75 12.51 -19.18
C ALA A 29 6.84 13.58 -19.20
N ILE A 30 7.32 14.01 -18.02
CA ILE A 30 8.45 14.94 -17.89
C ILE A 30 9.72 14.34 -18.51
N PHE A 31 10.02 13.06 -18.22
CA PHE A 31 11.20 12.38 -18.77
C PHE A 31 11.15 12.28 -20.29
N ILE A 32 10.00 11.94 -20.86
CA ILE A 32 9.82 11.92 -22.31
C ILE A 32 9.97 13.31 -22.91
N TRP A 33 9.40 14.32 -22.27
CA TRP A 33 9.50 15.70 -22.75
C TRP A 33 10.96 16.15 -22.79
N VAL A 34 11.73 15.91 -21.72
CA VAL A 34 13.17 16.20 -21.67
C VAL A 34 13.93 15.39 -22.73
N ASN A 35 13.66 14.09 -22.84
CA ASN A 35 14.29 13.23 -23.85
C ASN A 35 14.04 13.73 -25.28
N ASN A 36 12.81 14.17 -25.59
CA ASN A 36 12.47 14.68 -26.91
C ASN A 36 13.15 16.02 -27.20
N ILE A 37 13.29 16.91 -26.20
CA ILE A 37 14.06 18.16 -26.34
C ILE A 37 15.55 17.86 -26.61
N LEU A 38 16.13 16.90 -25.89
CA LEU A 38 17.51 16.49 -26.09
C LEU A 38 17.70 15.85 -27.47
N ALA A 39 16.76 15.01 -27.91
CA ALA A 39 16.77 14.43 -29.25
C ALA A 39 16.76 15.51 -30.35
N ASP A 40 15.87 16.50 -30.23
CA ASP A 40 15.77 17.61 -31.19
C ASP A 40 17.06 18.47 -31.19
N SER A 41 17.65 18.71 -30.01
CA SER A 41 18.90 19.49 -29.85
C SER A 41 20.12 18.77 -30.42
N CYS A 42 20.17 17.44 -30.30
CA CYS A 42 21.28 16.62 -30.78
C CYS A 42 21.23 16.32 -32.29
N SER A 43 20.10 16.57 -32.97
CA SER A 43 19.96 16.30 -34.41
C SER A 43 21.00 17.02 -35.29
N ASN A 44 21.60 18.10 -34.79
CA ASN A 44 22.65 18.84 -35.49
C ASN A 44 24.08 18.36 -35.17
N SER A 45 24.24 17.42 -34.23
CA SER A 45 25.53 16.89 -33.81
C SER A 45 25.74 15.49 -34.36
N SER A 46 26.95 15.16 -34.80
CA SER A 46 27.33 13.86 -35.39
C SER A 46 27.20 12.66 -34.43
N PHE A 47 26.70 12.87 -33.21
CA PHE A 47 26.48 11.85 -32.18
C PHE A 47 25.05 11.29 -32.30
N GLU A 48 24.78 10.62 -33.41
CA GLU A 48 23.43 10.25 -33.89
C GLU A 48 22.70 9.13 -33.11
N THR A 49 23.26 8.58 -32.02
CA THR A 49 22.79 7.27 -31.52
C THR A 49 22.19 7.22 -30.11
N CYS A 50 22.15 8.32 -29.36
CA CYS A 50 21.78 8.22 -27.93
C CYS A 50 20.30 8.51 -27.61
N TYR A 51 19.60 9.31 -28.42
CA TYR A 51 18.24 9.76 -28.09
C TYR A 51 17.26 9.43 -29.21
N ILE A 52 16.23 8.65 -28.87
CA ILE A 52 15.14 8.31 -29.79
C ILE A 52 13.93 9.14 -29.37
N LYS A 53 13.34 9.86 -30.33
CA LYS A 53 12.13 10.64 -30.12
C LYS A 53 10.97 9.70 -29.86
N TRP A 54 10.36 9.80 -28.69
CA TRP A 54 9.21 8.97 -28.33
C TRP A 54 7.93 9.59 -28.88
N THR A 55 7.09 8.75 -29.47
CA THR A 55 5.76 9.11 -29.99
C THR A 55 4.69 8.15 -29.45
N PHE A 56 3.42 8.51 -29.60
CA PHE A 56 2.31 7.61 -29.21
C PHE A 56 2.28 6.29 -29.97
N TYR A 57 2.97 6.18 -31.12
CA TYR A 57 3.10 4.92 -31.86
C TYR A 57 4.04 3.92 -31.17
N ASP A 58 4.92 4.41 -30.28
CA ASP A 58 5.80 3.59 -29.45
C ASP A 58 5.09 3.05 -28.20
N PHE A 59 3.76 3.21 -28.13
CA PHE A 59 2.96 2.68 -27.04
C PHE A 59 2.95 1.14 -27.07
N THR A 60 3.32 0.52 -25.94
CA THR A 60 3.35 -0.93 -25.81
C THR A 60 2.21 -1.48 -24.96
N PRO A 61 1.39 -2.41 -25.49
CA PRO A 61 0.31 -3.03 -24.73
C PRO A 61 0.83 -3.90 -23.56
N TRP A 62 2.09 -4.35 -23.60
CA TRP A 62 2.70 -5.12 -22.49
C TRP A 62 2.76 -4.33 -21.17
N ALA A 63 2.75 -3.00 -21.26
CA ALA A 63 2.64 -2.14 -20.09
C ALA A 63 1.31 -2.33 -19.34
N PHE A 64 0.22 -2.71 -20.01
CA PHE A 64 -1.05 -3.02 -19.35
C PHE A 64 -0.97 -4.29 -18.50
N VAL A 65 -0.35 -5.36 -19.01
CA VAL A 65 -0.12 -6.58 -18.23
C VAL A 65 0.69 -6.28 -16.97
N SER A 66 1.69 -5.42 -17.13
CA SER A 66 2.55 -4.97 -16.04
C SER A 66 1.78 -4.13 -15.02
N ALA A 67 0.91 -3.23 -15.47
CA ALA A 67 0.03 -2.43 -14.62
C ALA A 67 -1.00 -3.28 -13.86
N ILE A 68 -1.55 -4.34 -14.48
CA ILE A 68 -2.47 -5.29 -13.83
C ILE A 68 -1.80 -6.00 -12.66
N LEU A 69 -0.51 -6.32 -12.77
CA LEU A 69 0.25 -6.92 -11.67
C LEU A 69 0.66 -5.86 -10.64
N TRP A 70 1.09 -4.69 -11.11
CA TRP A 70 1.62 -3.63 -10.28
C TRP A 70 0.58 -2.96 -9.37
N VAL A 71 -0.63 -2.68 -9.86
CA VAL A 71 -1.65 -1.95 -9.09
C VAL A 71 -2.16 -2.75 -7.88
N PRO A 72 -2.58 -4.02 -8.01
CA PRO A 72 -2.96 -4.86 -6.88
C PRO A 72 -1.77 -5.15 -5.97
N GLY A 73 -0.58 -5.39 -6.53
CA GLY A 73 0.65 -5.58 -5.75
C GLY A 73 0.93 -4.38 -4.86
N GLY A 74 0.98 -3.17 -5.43
CA GLY A 74 1.18 -1.93 -4.69
C GLY A 74 0.12 -1.69 -3.61
N THR A 75 -1.14 -2.03 -3.90
CA THR A 75 -2.25 -1.94 -2.93
C THR A 75 -2.07 -2.93 -1.78
N ALA A 76 -1.71 -4.18 -2.09
CA ALA A 76 -1.38 -5.21 -1.09
C ALA A 76 -0.16 -4.81 -0.24
N GLY A 77 0.86 -4.19 -0.83
CA GLY A 77 2.03 -3.68 -0.11
C GLY A 77 1.65 -2.61 0.91
N VAL A 78 0.80 -1.65 0.53
CA VAL A 78 0.28 -0.63 1.46
C VAL A 78 -0.52 -1.28 2.60
N TYR A 79 -1.37 -2.25 2.26
CA TYR A 79 -2.14 -3.00 3.26
C TYR A 79 -1.23 -3.77 4.23
N ALA A 80 -0.20 -4.44 3.71
CA ALA A 80 0.79 -5.16 4.49
C ALA A 80 1.49 -4.25 5.50
N ILE A 81 1.98 -3.09 5.05
CA ILE A 81 2.64 -2.09 5.91
C ILE A 81 1.74 -1.67 7.09
N ARG A 82 0.43 -1.50 6.86
CA ARG A 82 -0.50 -1.10 7.92
C ARG A 82 -0.73 -2.18 8.96
N ARG A 83 -0.68 -3.44 8.55
CA ARG A 83 -1.04 -4.57 9.40
C ARG A 83 0.16 -5.23 10.08
N ALA A 84 1.25 -5.40 9.34
CA ALA A 84 2.47 -6.06 9.82
C ALA A 84 3.63 -5.10 10.11
N GLY A 85 3.49 -3.81 9.77
CA GLY A 85 4.52 -2.80 9.97
C GLY A 85 5.45 -2.66 8.76
N LEU A 86 6.06 -1.48 8.64
CA LEU A 86 6.90 -1.12 7.48
C LEU A 86 8.14 -2.00 7.35
N ALA A 87 8.89 -2.19 8.44
CA ALA A 87 10.15 -2.94 8.43
C ALA A 87 9.93 -4.42 8.07
N VAL A 88 9.01 -5.08 8.77
CA VAL A 88 8.67 -6.49 8.56
C VAL A 88 8.12 -6.72 7.15
N SER A 89 7.15 -5.89 6.72
CA SER A 89 6.55 -6.08 5.39
C SER A 89 7.58 -5.86 4.28
N ASN A 90 8.43 -4.84 4.40
CA ASN A 90 9.48 -4.54 3.43
C ASN A 90 10.49 -5.66 3.30
N GLY A 91 11.00 -6.19 4.42
CA GLY A 91 11.94 -7.31 4.40
C GLY A 91 11.35 -8.57 3.75
N ILE A 92 10.08 -8.88 4.05
CA ILE A 92 9.40 -10.05 3.47
C ILE A 92 9.19 -9.90 1.97
N TRP A 93 8.56 -8.82 1.50
CA TRP A 93 8.30 -8.71 0.06
C TRP A 93 9.60 -8.57 -0.74
N SER A 94 10.65 -7.94 -0.20
CA SER A 94 11.94 -7.82 -0.88
C SER A 94 12.61 -9.19 -1.01
N CYS A 95 12.53 -10.04 0.02
CA CYS A 95 13.02 -11.41 -0.06
C CYS A 95 12.28 -12.22 -1.15
N VAL A 96 10.95 -12.12 -1.18
CA VAL A 96 10.13 -12.75 -2.22
C VAL A 96 10.48 -12.24 -3.61
N ILE A 97 10.70 -10.92 -3.77
CA ILE A 97 11.09 -10.33 -5.06
C ILE A 97 12.43 -10.90 -5.52
N VAL A 98 13.45 -10.93 -4.66
CA VAL A 98 14.78 -11.46 -5.02
C VAL A 98 14.69 -12.92 -5.47
N ILE A 99 13.99 -13.77 -4.72
CA ILE A 99 13.85 -15.18 -5.04
C ILE A 99 13.16 -15.36 -6.39
N LEU A 100 12.04 -14.68 -6.61
CA LEU A 100 11.28 -14.81 -7.86
C LEU A 100 12.00 -14.17 -9.05
N SER A 101 12.65 -13.02 -8.88
CA SER A 101 13.48 -12.41 -9.92
C SER A 101 14.65 -13.32 -10.32
N PHE A 102 15.28 -14.01 -9.36
CA PHE A 102 16.27 -15.04 -9.66
C PHE A 102 15.67 -16.20 -10.47
N ILE A 103 14.47 -16.66 -10.09
CA ILE A 103 13.79 -17.74 -10.80
C ILE A 103 13.49 -17.34 -12.26
N TRP A 104 12.91 -16.15 -12.47
CA TRP A 104 12.63 -15.62 -13.80
C TRP A 104 13.91 -15.44 -14.62
N GLY A 105 14.94 -14.80 -14.08
CA GLY A 105 16.19 -14.54 -14.81
C GLY A 105 16.97 -15.80 -15.16
N VAL A 106 17.22 -16.67 -14.18
CA VAL A 106 18.14 -17.81 -14.35
C VAL A 106 17.45 -19.03 -14.93
N PHE A 107 16.28 -19.43 -14.43
CA PHE A 107 15.63 -20.65 -14.88
C PHE A 107 14.78 -20.44 -16.13
N ILE A 108 14.04 -19.33 -16.21
CA ILE A 108 13.07 -19.11 -17.29
C ILE A 108 13.72 -18.40 -18.48
N PHE A 109 14.36 -17.25 -18.27
CA PHE A 109 15.02 -16.49 -19.34
C PHE A 109 16.41 -17.03 -19.70
N ARG A 110 16.94 -17.97 -18.90
CA ARG A 110 18.26 -18.59 -19.12
C ARG A 110 19.37 -17.54 -19.30
N GLU A 111 19.34 -16.48 -18.50
CA GLU A 111 20.39 -15.47 -18.52
C GLU A 111 21.76 -16.11 -18.24
N LYS A 112 22.77 -15.79 -19.06
CA LYS A 112 24.10 -16.40 -18.94
C LYS A 112 24.75 -16.00 -17.62
N GLN A 113 24.99 -16.98 -16.76
CA GLN A 113 25.73 -16.81 -15.51
C GLN A 113 27.09 -17.51 -15.59
N LYS A 114 28.12 -16.92 -14.97
CA LYS A 114 29.45 -17.57 -14.89
C LYS A 114 29.42 -18.83 -14.02
N SER A 115 28.60 -18.83 -12.96
CA SER A 115 28.40 -19.97 -12.08
C SER A 115 26.99 -19.93 -11.46
N THR A 116 26.15 -20.90 -11.81
CA THR A 116 24.80 -21.04 -11.26
C THR A 116 24.85 -21.32 -9.76
N PHE A 117 25.78 -22.15 -9.31
CA PHE A 117 25.93 -22.46 -7.88
C PHE A 117 26.29 -21.22 -7.06
N GLY A 118 27.24 -20.41 -7.55
CA GLY A 118 27.61 -19.14 -6.88
C GLY A 118 26.42 -18.18 -6.80
N ALA A 119 25.58 -18.12 -7.83
CA ALA A 119 24.38 -17.28 -7.82
C ALA A 119 23.34 -17.76 -6.79
N VAL A 120 23.10 -19.08 -6.70
CA VAL A 120 22.18 -19.66 -5.69
C VAL A 120 22.66 -19.37 -4.27
N VAL A 121 23.96 -19.55 -4.00
CA VAL A 121 24.55 -19.25 -2.67
C VAL A 121 24.41 -17.77 -2.32
N SER A 122 24.68 -16.87 -3.27
CA SER A 122 24.50 -15.42 -3.05
C SER A 122 23.05 -15.04 -2.75
N VAL A 123 22.08 -15.63 -3.47
CA VAL A 123 20.65 -15.40 -3.20
C VAL A 123 20.27 -15.93 -1.83
N ALA A 124 20.70 -17.14 -1.47
CA ALA A 124 20.43 -17.71 -0.15
C ALA A 124 21.00 -16.84 0.97
N LEU A 125 22.24 -16.36 0.82
CA LEU A 125 22.87 -15.47 1.80
C LEU A 125 22.12 -14.15 1.93
N LEU A 126 21.67 -13.57 0.82
CA LEU A 126 20.88 -12.34 0.81
C LEU A 126 19.51 -12.54 1.49
N CYS A 127 18.84 -13.66 1.23
CA CYS A 127 17.59 -14.03 1.91
C CYS A 127 17.79 -14.18 3.42
N VAL A 128 18.87 -14.82 3.86
CA VAL A 128 19.21 -14.93 5.30
C VAL A 128 19.41 -13.56 5.93
N GLY A 129 20.14 -12.65 5.26
CA GLY A 129 20.31 -11.27 5.72
C GLY A 129 18.98 -10.52 5.87
N LEU A 130 18.12 -10.61 4.86
CA LEU A 130 16.78 -9.98 4.87
C LEU A 130 15.87 -10.55 5.97
N CYS A 131 15.89 -11.87 6.16
CA CYS A 131 15.16 -12.54 7.24
C CYS A 131 15.71 -12.10 8.61
N GLY A 132 17.03 -11.98 8.76
CA GLY A 132 17.68 -11.49 9.97
C GLY A 132 17.22 -10.08 10.34
N ILE A 133 17.28 -9.13 9.40
CA ILE A 133 16.83 -7.75 9.60
C ILE A 133 15.35 -7.74 10.00
N SER A 134 14.49 -8.47 9.28
CA SER A 134 13.05 -8.54 9.57
C SER A 134 12.77 -9.09 10.97
N TYR A 135 13.53 -10.10 11.40
CA TYR A 135 13.40 -10.71 12.71
C TYR A 135 13.80 -9.75 13.83
N PHE A 136 14.94 -9.07 13.71
CA PHE A 136 15.39 -8.12 14.73
C PHE A 136 14.50 -6.88 14.83
N SER A 137 14.05 -6.33 13.69
CA SER A 137 13.10 -5.20 13.68
C SER A 137 11.77 -5.53 14.36
N SER A 138 11.33 -6.81 14.35
CA SER A 138 10.08 -7.20 15.02
C SER A 138 10.17 -7.20 16.55
N LYS A 139 11.38 -7.36 17.13
CA LYS A 139 11.56 -7.44 18.59
C LYS A 139 11.59 -6.08 19.26
N GLU A 140 12.09 -5.07 18.58
CA GLU A 140 12.24 -3.71 19.13
C GLU A 140 10.89 -3.10 19.53
N ASP A 141 9.83 -3.38 18.76
CA ASP A 141 8.46 -2.96 19.07
C ASP A 141 7.94 -3.57 20.39
N VAL A 142 8.33 -4.81 20.72
CA VAL A 142 7.91 -5.48 21.96
C VAL A 142 8.61 -4.89 23.18
N VAL A 143 9.91 -4.63 23.07
CA VAL A 143 10.71 -4.05 24.16
C VAL A 143 10.23 -2.65 24.50
N LYS A 144 10.00 -1.80 23.47
CA LYS A 144 9.50 -0.43 23.65
C LYS A 144 8.12 -0.41 24.30
N LYS A 145 7.22 -1.32 23.90
CA LYS A 145 5.88 -1.45 24.49
C LYS A 145 5.93 -1.84 25.97
N ASN A 146 6.80 -2.79 26.35
CA ASN A 146 6.94 -3.21 27.74
C ASN A 146 7.60 -2.13 28.60
N GLY A 147 8.56 -1.38 28.04
CA GLY A 147 9.19 -0.23 28.71
C GLY A 147 8.19 0.88 29.03
N SER A 148 7.41 1.34 28.05
CA SER A 148 6.42 2.40 28.26
C SER A 148 5.28 1.99 29.20
N ALA A 149 4.85 0.71 29.17
CA ALA A 149 3.83 0.22 30.12
C ALA A 149 4.36 0.22 31.56
N ARG A 150 5.63 -0.14 31.76
CA ARG A 150 6.28 -0.10 33.08
C ARG A 150 6.44 1.34 33.58
N GLU A 151 6.89 2.25 32.73
CA GLU A 151 7.07 3.67 33.09
C GLU A 151 5.73 4.37 33.41
N GLN A 152 4.66 4.03 32.68
CA GLN A 152 3.31 4.52 33.01
C GLN A 152 2.79 3.96 34.35
N HIS A 153 3.08 2.69 34.67
CA HIS A 153 2.69 2.11 35.95
C HIS A 153 3.49 2.70 37.12
N GLU A 154 4.79 2.97 36.90
CA GLU A 154 5.67 3.57 37.90
C GLU A 154 5.26 5.02 38.22
N ASN A 155 5.04 5.86 37.20
CA ASN A 155 4.56 7.23 37.42
C ASN A 155 3.16 7.30 38.08
N LYS A 156 2.28 6.31 37.80
CA LYS A 156 0.96 6.27 38.43
C LYS A 156 1.04 5.92 39.92
N ASN A 157 2.00 5.09 40.32
CA ASN A 157 2.22 4.75 41.73
C ASN A 157 2.87 5.91 42.50
N THR A 158 3.80 6.64 41.89
CA THR A 158 4.41 7.84 42.50
C THR A 158 3.36 8.94 42.71
N ALA A 159 2.50 9.20 41.71
CA ALA A 159 1.43 10.20 41.84
C ALA A 159 0.35 9.84 42.87
N LEU A 160 0.11 8.54 43.11
CA LEU A 160 -0.84 8.09 44.12
C LEU A 160 -0.27 8.19 45.55
N GLY A 161 1.06 8.09 45.71
CA GLY A 161 1.75 8.29 46.99
C GLY A 161 1.60 9.72 47.50
N ASP A 162 1.80 10.71 46.64
CA ASP A 162 1.69 12.14 47.01
C ASP A 162 0.25 12.60 47.24
N SER A 163 -0.74 11.91 46.65
CA SER A 163 -2.16 12.24 46.85
C SER A 163 -2.74 11.71 48.18
N LEU A 164 -2.06 10.77 48.86
CA LEU A 164 -2.53 10.22 50.14
C LEU A 164 -2.08 11.05 51.36
N GLU A 165 -1.15 11.98 51.19
CA GLU A 165 -0.64 12.84 52.28
C GLU A 165 -1.39 14.19 52.39
N LEU A 166 -2.44 14.41 51.59
CA LEU A 166 -3.25 15.64 51.61
C LEU A 166 -4.76 15.40 51.82
N ALA A 167 -5.12 14.36 52.58
CA ALA A 167 -6.49 14.12 53.04
C ALA A 167 -6.64 14.60 54.50
N GLY A 168 -6.49 15.90 54.70
CA GLY A 168 -6.66 16.52 56.01
C GLY A 168 -6.75 18.04 55.93
N GLU A 169 -7.81 18.58 55.29
CA GLU A 169 -8.58 19.74 55.78
C GLU A 169 -9.63 20.24 54.76
N THR A 170 -10.89 20.22 55.22
CA THR A 170 -12.04 21.12 54.94
C THR A 170 -12.59 21.35 53.50
N THR A 171 -13.77 20.74 53.26
CA THR A 171 -15.11 21.27 52.84
C THR A 171 -15.31 22.54 51.97
N PRO A 172 -16.47 22.69 51.28
CA PRO A 172 -16.56 23.02 49.86
C PRO A 172 -17.12 24.42 49.57
N LEU A 173 -16.94 24.91 48.35
CA LEU A 173 -17.74 26.04 47.87
C LEU A 173 -18.07 25.94 46.37
N TRP A 174 -19.36 25.94 46.12
CA TRP A 174 -20.02 25.97 44.82
C TRP A 174 -19.60 27.19 44.00
N ARG A 175 -19.41 26.99 42.69
CA ARG A 175 -19.52 28.07 41.71
C ARG A 175 -20.23 27.56 40.47
N GLU A 176 -21.54 27.77 40.45
CA GLU A 176 -22.33 27.96 39.22
C GLU A 176 -21.80 29.19 38.48
N GLY A 177 -21.72 29.09 37.15
CA GLY A 177 -21.28 30.20 36.31
C GLY A 177 -21.16 29.77 34.86
N ASP A 178 -22.22 30.07 34.11
CA ASP A 178 -22.40 29.94 32.66
C ASP A 178 -21.12 30.11 31.84
N ASN A 179 -20.93 29.20 30.89
CA ASN A 179 -20.12 29.45 29.72
C ASN A 179 -20.69 28.67 28.53
N ASP A 180 -21.50 29.35 27.75
CA ASP A 180 -21.85 29.00 26.38
C ASP A 180 -20.61 29.12 25.49
N ASN A 181 -19.71 28.16 25.64
CA ASN A 181 -18.79 27.78 24.59
C ASN A 181 -19.32 26.46 24.04
N VAL A 182 -19.98 26.54 22.89
CA VAL A 182 -20.16 25.41 21.97
C VAL A 182 -18.76 25.00 21.51
N SER A 183 -18.08 24.28 22.40
CA SER A 183 -16.96 23.43 22.05
C SER A 183 -17.59 22.37 21.16
N LEU A 184 -17.32 22.46 19.86
CA LEU A 184 -17.45 21.34 18.95
C LEU A 184 -16.73 20.17 19.61
N ASP A 185 -17.52 19.25 20.16
CA ASP A 185 -17.06 18.04 20.81
C ASP A 185 -16.46 17.12 19.74
N LEU A 186 -15.25 17.46 19.34
CA LEU A 186 -14.38 16.68 18.47
C LEU A 186 -13.67 15.58 19.28
N ARG A 187 -14.25 15.10 20.40
CA ARG A 187 -13.72 14.03 21.24
C ARG A 187 -14.38 12.67 21.01
N HIS A 188 -15.04 12.46 19.87
CA HIS A 188 -15.56 11.13 19.49
C HIS A 188 -15.14 10.66 18.10
N PHE A 189 -13.90 10.97 17.71
CA PHE A 189 -13.13 9.99 16.95
C PHE A 189 -12.25 9.23 17.94
N PRO A 190 -12.33 7.89 18.02
CA PRO A 190 -11.41 7.12 18.84
C PRO A 190 -10.03 7.16 18.17
N HIS A 191 -9.32 8.28 18.34
CA HIS A 191 -7.87 8.30 18.42
C HIS A 191 -7.50 7.59 19.72
N SER A 192 -7.74 6.29 19.72
CA SER A 192 -7.12 5.40 20.66
C SER A 192 -5.62 5.59 20.45
N GLY A 193 -4.98 6.34 21.36
CA GLY A 193 -3.54 6.25 21.63
C GLY A 193 -3.11 4.86 22.08
N VAL A 194 -4.00 3.86 21.94
CA VAL A 194 -3.67 2.46 21.92
C VAL A 194 -2.80 2.24 20.69
N PRO A 195 -1.56 1.75 20.85
CA PRO A 195 -0.70 1.46 19.71
C PRO A 195 -1.46 0.59 18.69
N PRO A 196 -1.33 0.85 17.38
CA PRO A 196 -2.13 0.23 16.30
C PRO A 196 -1.98 -1.30 16.17
N HIS A 197 -1.34 -1.95 17.14
CA HIS A 197 -1.11 -3.38 17.25
C HIS A 197 -1.85 -4.03 18.42
N CYS A 198 -2.88 -3.40 19.00
CA CYS A 198 -3.83 -4.17 19.81
C CYS A 198 -4.43 -5.25 18.90
N HIS A 199 -4.28 -6.53 19.31
CA HIS A 199 -4.67 -7.72 18.56
C HIS A 199 -6.19 -7.78 18.36
N GLN A 200 -6.74 -6.86 17.59
CA GLN A 200 -8.13 -6.92 17.19
C GLN A 200 -8.20 -8.01 16.12
N THR A 201 -8.77 -9.15 16.47
CA THR A 201 -9.09 -10.23 15.53
C THR A 201 -10.07 -9.70 14.48
N ILE A 202 -9.92 -10.15 13.23
CA ILE A 202 -10.98 -10.01 12.24
C ILE A 202 -11.73 -11.32 12.31
N ASP A 203 -12.95 -11.27 12.83
CA ASP A 203 -13.85 -12.41 12.76
C ASP A 203 -14.45 -12.42 11.35
N LEU A 204 -13.87 -13.25 10.49
CA LEU A 204 -14.39 -13.51 9.16
C LEU A 204 -15.64 -14.36 9.30
N HIS A 205 -16.79 -13.70 9.46
CA HIS A 205 -18.09 -14.33 9.30
C HIS A 205 -18.25 -14.69 7.82
N LEU A 206 -17.93 -15.93 7.46
CA LEU A 206 -18.37 -16.47 6.18
C LEU A 206 -19.90 -16.52 6.18
N PRO A 207 -20.58 -16.16 5.08
CA PRO A 207 -22.02 -16.26 5.00
C PRO A 207 -22.43 -17.69 5.35
N ALA A 208 -23.37 -17.82 6.30
CA ALA A 208 -23.84 -19.09 6.81
C ALA A 208 -24.31 -19.98 5.64
N LEU A 209 -23.46 -20.91 5.24
CA LEU A 209 -23.87 -22.02 4.39
C LEU A 209 -24.86 -22.87 5.21
N PRO A 210 -25.94 -23.36 4.58
CA PRO A 210 -27.04 -23.99 5.28
C PRO A 210 -26.55 -25.15 6.17
N GLU A 211 -26.71 -24.92 7.48
CA GLU A 211 -26.76 -25.87 8.58
C GLU A 211 -25.76 -27.04 8.53
N THR A 212 -24.50 -26.74 8.85
CA THR A 212 -23.66 -27.75 9.53
C THR A 212 -23.41 -27.30 10.97
N PRO A 213 -23.73 -28.10 11.99
CA PRO A 213 -23.73 -27.70 13.40
C PRO A 213 -22.33 -27.58 14.03
N ASN A 214 -21.31 -27.23 13.25
CA ASN A 214 -19.94 -27.03 13.74
C ASN A 214 -19.28 -25.87 12.96
N GLU A 215 -19.76 -24.65 13.21
CA GLU A 215 -19.16 -23.43 12.68
C GLU A 215 -17.79 -23.21 13.34
N ARG A 216 -16.72 -23.65 12.67
CA ARG A 216 -15.35 -23.34 13.10
C ARG A 216 -15.03 -21.90 12.72
N VAL A 217 -15.08 -20.99 13.69
CA VAL A 217 -14.56 -19.63 13.54
C VAL A 217 -13.04 -19.68 13.49
N TYR A 218 -12.46 -19.44 12.30
CA TYR A 218 -11.00 -19.32 12.16
C TYR A 218 -10.58 -17.89 12.49
N HIS A 219 -9.94 -17.70 13.65
CA HIS A 219 -9.40 -16.40 14.02
C HIS A 219 -8.08 -16.13 13.30
N VAL A 220 -8.15 -15.51 12.11
CA VAL A 220 -6.97 -15.00 11.42
C VAL A 220 -6.58 -13.66 12.03
N THR A 221 -5.45 -13.60 12.72
CA THR A 221 -4.98 -12.32 13.27
C THR A 221 -4.63 -11.35 12.13
N LYS A 222 -4.94 -10.06 12.32
CA LYS A 222 -4.65 -8.98 11.36
C LYS A 222 -3.19 -8.98 10.89
N TYR A 223 -2.28 -9.33 11.78
CA TYR A 223 -0.85 -9.45 11.49
C TYR A 223 -0.56 -10.49 10.40
N HIS A 224 -1.13 -11.69 10.50
CA HIS A 224 -0.92 -12.75 9.51
C HIS A 224 -1.46 -12.34 8.14
N LEU A 225 -2.61 -11.66 8.09
CA LEU A 225 -3.13 -11.10 6.86
C LEU A 225 -2.16 -10.07 6.25
N GLY A 226 -1.52 -9.25 7.09
CA GLY A 226 -0.45 -8.34 6.67
C GLY A 226 0.75 -9.08 6.05
N LEU A 227 1.20 -10.18 6.67
CA LEU A 227 2.28 -11.01 6.13
C LEU A 227 1.90 -11.63 4.78
N CYS A 228 0.69 -12.18 4.65
CA CYS A 228 0.19 -12.73 3.39
C CYS A 228 0.16 -11.67 2.28
N MET A 229 -0.28 -10.45 2.61
CA MET A 229 -0.29 -9.34 1.66
C MET A 229 1.12 -8.86 1.28
N ALA A 230 2.10 -8.96 2.19
CA ALA A 230 3.51 -8.69 1.87
C ALA A 230 4.03 -9.70 0.85
N VAL A 231 3.74 -10.99 1.03
CA VAL A 231 4.10 -12.04 0.06
C VAL A 231 3.41 -11.79 -1.27
N ALA A 232 2.11 -11.52 -1.28
CA ALA A 232 1.35 -11.23 -2.50
C ALA A 232 1.94 -10.03 -3.26
N ASN A 233 2.28 -8.94 -2.55
CA ASN A 233 2.98 -7.80 -3.14
C ASN A 233 4.32 -8.22 -3.76
N GLY A 234 5.13 -9.02 -3.06
CA GLY A 234 6.42 -9.49 -3.57
C GLY A 234 6.28 -10.33 -4.84
N VAL A 235 5.30 -11.25 -4.88
CA VAL A 235 5.00 -12.08 -6.06
C VAL A 235 4.61 -11.21 -7.25
N LEU A 236 3.65 -10.30 -7.06
CA LEU A 236 3.16 -9.43 -8.12
C LEU A 236 4.22 -8.45 -8.61
N ALA A 237 4.97 -7.83 -7.69
CA ALA A 237 6.05 -6.90 -8.01
C ALA A 237 7.20 -7.56 -8.77
N SER A 238 7.58 -8.79 -8.40
CA SER A 238 8.63 -9.54 -9.13
C SER A 238 8.22 -9.92 -10.55
N THR A 239 6.92 -10.17 -10.75
CA THR A 239 6.38 -10.61 -12.03
C THR A 239 6.02 -9.43 -12.93
N MET A 240 5.87 -8.21 -12.39
CA MET A 240 5.40 -7.04 -13.15
C MET A 240 6.29 -6.67 -14.34
N MET A 241 7.55 -7.12 -14.36
CA MET A 241 8.51 -6.81 -15.41
C MET A 241 8.79 -7.98 -16.34
N VAL A 242 8.15 -9.13 -16.12
CA VAL A 242 8.14 -10.25 -17.08
C VAL A 242 7.59 -9.80 -18.43
N PRO A 243 6.47 -9.02 -18.52
CA PRO A 243 5.98 -8.53 -19.81
C PRO A 243 6.98 -7.67 -20.58
N LEU A 244 7.91 -7.00 -19.90
CA LEU A 244 8.95 -6.20 -20.55
C LEU A 244 9.88 -7.06 -21.41
N HIS A 245 10.12 -8.33 -21.04
CA HIS A 245 10.93 -9.26 -21.84
C HIS A 245 10.27 -9.69 -23.14
N TYR A 246 8.94 -9.65 -23.19
CA TYR A 246 8.16 -9.97 -24.39
C TYR A 246 7.86 -8.74 -25.26
N ALA A 247 8.24 -7.56 -24.79
CA ALA A 247 8.06 -6.33 -25.55
C ALA A 247 9.04 -6.27 -26.74
N PRO A 248 8.61 -5.82 -27.93
CA PRO A 248 9.48 -5.76 -29.10
C PRO A 248 10.69 -4.84 -28.83
N PRO A 249 11.93 -5.30 -29.07
CA PRO A 249 13.14 -4.54 -28.73
C PRO A 249 13.23 -3.20 -29.48
N ASN A 250 12.68 -3.14 -30.68
CA ASN A 250 12.75 -1.97 -31.55
C ASN A 250 11.76 -0.86 -31.19
N SER A 251 10.70 -1.19 -30.44
CA SER A 251 9.62 -0.24 -30.11
C SER A 251 9.67 0.21 -28.65
N THR A 252 10.39 -0.52 -27.79
CA THR A 252 10.33 -0.32 -26.34
C THR A 252 11.69 -0.13 -25.70
N HIS A 253 12.38 0.95 -26.09
CA HIS A 253 13.45 1.47 -25.23
C HIS A 253 12.85 1.93 -23.89
N GLY A 254 13.55 1.69 -22.78
CA GLY A 254 12.98 1.64 -21.43
C GLY A 254 12.13 2.86 -21.01
N MET A 255 12.45 4.04 -21.54
CA MET A 255 11.67 5.27 -21.32
C MET A 255 10.25 5.19 -21.90
N GLY A 256 10.09 4.64 -23.12
CA GLY A 256 8.77 4.51 -23.73
C GLY A 256 7.87 3.54 -22.97
N TYR A 257 8.45 2.44 -22.49
CA TYR A 257 7.74 1.50 -21.62
C TYR A 257 7.30 2.15 -20.30
N SER A 258 8.13 3.01 -19.68
CA SER A 258 7.76 3.73 -18.44
C SER A 258 6.50 4.59 -18.63
N MET A 259 6.36 5.27 -19.76
CA MET A 259 5.18 6.09 -20.04
C MET A 259 3.95 5.24 -20.32
N SER A 260 4.07 4.20 -21.15
CA SER A 260 2.98 3.24 -21.35
C SER A 260 2.53 2.63 -20.01
N LEU A 261 3.47 2.33 -19.11
CA LEU A 261 3.19 1.84 -17.77
C LEU A 261 2.46 2.88 -16.92
N GLY A 262 2.86 4.15 -16.96
CA GLY A 262 2.17 5.25 -16.27
C GLY A 262 0.71 5.42 -16.72
N ILE A 263 0.46 5.40 -18.03
CA ILE A 263 -0.90 5.49 -18.59
C ILE A 263 -1.72 4.27 -18.15
N ALA A 264 -1.18 3.07 -18.35
CA ALA A 264 -1.85 1.83 -18.00
C ALA A 264 -2.13 1.73 -16.49
N ALA A 265 -1.22 2.19 -15.65
CA ALA A 265 -1.36 2.26 -14.21
C ALA A 265 -2.56 3.12 -13.77
N VAL A 266 -2.70 4.33 -14.32
CA VAL A 266 -3.82 5.23 -14.00
C VAL A 266 -5.14 4.60 -14.42
N LEU A 267 -5.21 4.03 -15.63
CA LEU A 267 -6.39 3.33 -16.12
C LEU A 267 -6.76 2.13 -15.24
N MET A 268 -5.77 1.33 -14.84
CA MET A 268 -6.00 0.17 -13.97
C MET A 268 -6.47 0.60 -12.58
N VAL A 269 -5.88 1.64 -11.97
CA VAL A 269 -6.39 2.16 -10.69
C VAL A 269 -7.85 2.59 -10.81
N PHE A 270 -8.20 3.32 -11.87
CA PHE A 270 -9.59 3.72 -12.10
C PHE A 270 -10.52 2.52 -12.26
N LEU A 271 -10.09 1.48 -13.00
CA LEU A 271 -10.82 0.22 -13.13
C LEU A 271 -11.03 -0.47 -11.78
N PHE A 272 -9.99 -0.55 -10.93
CA PHE A 272 -10.11 -1.11 -9.58
C PHE A 272 -11.01 -0.28 -8.67
N CYS A 273 -11.03 1.05 -8.82
CA CYS A 273 -11.97 1.92 -8.11
C CYS A 273 -13.42 1.63 -8.54
N ILE A 274 -13.69 1.49 -9.84
CA ILE A 274 -15.01 1.11 -10.37
C ILE A 274 -15.39 -0.28 -9.87
N LEU A 275 -14.50 -1.26 -9.97
CA LEU A 275 -14.76 -2.63 -9.53
C LEU A 275 -15.14 -2.65 -8.05
N ARG A 276 -14.40 -1.93 -7.20
CA ARG A 276 -14.73 -1.79 -5.78
C ARG A 276 -16.09 -1.15 -5.57
N PHE A 277 -16.38 -0.04 -6.26
CA PHE A 277 -17.69 0.61 -6.20
C PHE A 277 -18.82 -0.36 -6.56
N MET A 278 -18.65 -1.14 -7.62
CA MET A 278 -19.61 -2.16 -8.05
C MET A 278 -19.76 -3.28 -7.02
N CYS A 279 -18.68 -3.77 -6.42
CA CYS A 279 -18.74 -4.78 -5.36
C CYS A 279 -19.48 -4.29 -4.12
N LEU A 280 -19.22 -3.05 -3.68
CA LEU A 280 -19.92 -2.45 -2.53
C LEU A 280 -21.40 -2.25 -2.83
N SER A 281 -21.72 -1.71 -4.01
CA SER A 281 -23.10 -1.52 -4.45
C SER A 281 -23.84 -2.84 -4.63
N LEU A 282 -23.15 -3.91 -5.07
CA LEU A 282 -23.74 -5.23 -5.17
C LEU A 282 -23.97 -5.86 -3.80
N GLY A 283 -23.03 -5.72 -2.87
CA GLY A 283 -23.16 -6.22 -1.50
C GLY A 283 -24.33 -5.59 -0.76
N ASN A 284 -24.47 -4.26 -0.85
CA ASN A 284 -25.59 -3.52 -0.28
C ASN A 284 -26.93 -3.97 -0.90
N PHE A 285 -26.96 -4.23 -2.22
CA PHE A 285 -28.16 -4.68 -2.92
C PHE A 285 -28.59 -6.09 -2.47
N ILE A 286 -27.64 -7.01 -2.33
CA ILE A 286 -27.89 -8.38 -1.86
C ILE A 286 -28.36 -8.36 -0.40
N CYS A 287 -27.73 -7.55 0.46
CA CYS A 287 -28.12 -7.43 1.87
C CYS A 287 -29.55 -6.88 2.02
N HIS A 288 -29.92 -5.88 1.22
CA HIS A 288 -31.25 -5.29 1.25
C HIS A 288 -32.33 -6.26 0.75
N SER A 289 -32.05 -7.00 -0.32
CA SER A 289 -33.00 -8.00 -0.84
C SER A 289 -33.22 -9.17 0.13
N SER A 290 -32.19 -9.60 0.85
CA SER A 290 -32.30 -10.62 1.89
C SER A 290 -33.19 -10.16 3.05
N TRP A 291 -33.01 -8.92 3.53
CA TRP A 291 -33.82 -8.38 4.62
C TRP A 291 -35.30 -8.30 4.27
N GLN A 292 -35.59 -7.95 3.02
CA GLN A 292 -36.96 -7.81 2.57
C GLN A 292 -37.68 -9.16 2.43
N ASN A 293 -36.99 -10.20 1.97
CA ASN A 293 -37.55 -11.55 1.88
C ASN A 293 -37.93 -12.09 3.27
N ALA A 294 -37.18 -11.74 4.32
CA ALA A 294 -37.52 -12.13 5.70
C ALA A 294 -38.79 -11.45 6.23
N GLY A 295 -39.19 -10.30 5.67
CA GLY A 295 -40.38 -9.55 6.07
C GLY A 295 -41.59 -9.72 5.14
N SER A 296 -41.46 -10.42 4.01
CA SER A 296 -42.42 -10.36 2.90
C SER A 296 -43.57 -11.38 2.97
N ASP A 297 -43.73 -12.12 4.08
CA ASP A 297 -44.81 -13.11 4.24
C ASP A 297 -46.23 -12.50 4.31
N ARG A 298 -46.40 -11.18 4.06
CA ARG A 298 -47.69 -10.47 4.15
C ARG A 298 -48.04 -9.52 3.00
N ARG A 299 -47.24 -9.40 1.91
CA ARG A 299 -47.58 -8.47 0.82
C ARG A 299 -47.66 -9.17 -0.54
N GLY A 300 -48.80 -8.95 -1.22
CA GLY A 300 -49.18 -9.63 -2.45
C GLY A 300 -48.27 -9.38 -3.66
N PRO A 301 -48.49 -10.12 -4.76
CA PRO A 301 -47.55 -10.36 -5.87
C PRO A 301 -47.25 -9.16 -6.78
N ASN A 302 -47.76 -7.97 -6.49
CA ASN A 302 -47.56 -6.77 -7.32
C ASN A 302 -46.37 -5.95 -6.80
N MET A 303 -45.24 -6.62 -6.55
CA MET A 303 -43.98 -5.96 -6.23
C MET A 303 -43.43 -5.34 -7.52
N THR A 304 -43.81 -4.09 -7.74
CA THR A 304 -43.64 -3.34 -8.98
C THR A 304 -42.17 -3.01 -9.26
N LEU A 305 -41.79 -3.04 -10.53
CA LEU A 305 -40.48 -2.62 -11.10
C LEU A 305 -39.88 -1.35 -10.46
N GLN A 306 -40.73 -0.42 -10.01
CA GLN A 306 -40.34 0.81 -9.31
C GLN A 306 -39.55 0.53 -8.02
N LEU A 307 -39.91 -0.50 -7.26
CA LEU A 307 -39.22 -0.86 -6.02
C LEU A 307 -37.81 -1.42 -6.29
N LEU A 308 -37.66 -2.23 -7.34
CA LEU A 308 -36.33 -2.70 -7.78
C LEU A 308 -35.45 -1.54 -8.24
N GLN A 309 -36.02 -0.57 -8.98
CA GLN A 309 -35.30 0.62 -9.39
C GLN A 309 -34.88 1.47 -8.18
N GLN A 310 -35.76 1.67 -7.21
CA GLN A 310 -35.45 2.39 -5.97
C GLN A 310 -34.32 1.71 -5.20
N MET A 311 -34.37 0.40 -5.02
CA MET A 311 -33.30 -0.36 -4.35
C MET A 311 -31.97 -0.28 -5.07
N ALA A 312 -31.98 -0.37 -6.40
CA ALA A 312 -30.76 -0.21 -7.19
C ALA A 312 -30.16 1.19 -6.98
N THR A 313 -30.99 2.24 -7.01
CA THR A 313 -30.51 3.62 -6.80
C THR A 313 -30.00 3.87 -5.39
N GLU A 314 -30.69 3.37 -4.36
CA GLU A 314 -30.27 3.48 -2.97
C GLU A 314 -28.96 2.73 -2.73
N SER A 315 -28.82 1.53 -3.31
CA SER A 315 -27.61 0.73 -3.20
C SER A 315 -26.40 1.36 -3.88
N LEU A 316 -26.60 1.97 -5.06
CA LEU A 316 -25.55 2.74 -5.75
C LEU A 316 -25.16 4.00 -4.97
N CYS A 317 -26.13 4.70 -4.39
CA CYS A 317 -25.88 5.88 -3.56
C CYS A 317 -25.05 5.53 -2.32
N GLU A 318 -25.42 4.44 -1.65
CA GLU A 318 -24.72 3.96 -0.47
C GLU A 318 -23.32 3.41 -0.81
N GLY A 319 -23.19 2.67 -1.91
CA GLY A 319 -21.90 2.26 -2.45
C GLY A 319 -20.98 3.43 -2.75
N TYR A 320 -21.52 4.54 -3.28
CA TYR A 320 -20.75 5.77 -3.53
C TYR A 320 -20.32 6.47 -2.24
N ARG A 321 -21.20 6.53 -1.23
CA ARG A 321 -20.88 7.11 0.09
C ARG A 321 -19.79 6.33 0.82
N GLN A 322 -19.68 5.02 0.57
CA GLN A 322 -18.63 4.16 1.11
C GLN A 322 -17.30 4.25 0.35
N LEU A 323 -17.23 4.99 -0.77
CA LEU A 323 -15.97 5.19 -1.46
C LEU A 323 -15.01 6.04 -0.64
N PRO A 324 -13.71 5.71 -0.66
CA PRO A 324 -12.73 6.44 0.11
C PRO A 324 -12.55 7.85 -0.42
N SER A 325 -12.53 8.83 0.48
CA SER A 325 -12.30 10.24 0.11
C SER A 325 -10.85 10.48 -0.31
N PHE A 326 -10.67 11.21 -1.40
CA PHE A 326 -9.35 11.68 -1.83
C PHE A 326 -8.96 12.87 -0.96
N HIS A 327 -8.16 12.65 0.07
CA HIS A 327 -7.70 13.69 1.00
C HIS A 327 -6.61 14.58 0.38
N ILE A 328 -6.86 15.14 -0.80
CA ILE A 328 -5.89 15.84 -1.65
C ILE A 328 -5.15 16.93 -0.87
N ARG A 329 -5.87 17.76 -0.08
CA ARG A 329 -5.25 18.86 0.68
C ARG A 329 -4.17 18.39 1.66
N VAL A 330 -4.38 17.26 2.32
CA VAL A 330 -3.44 16.72 3.32
C VAL A 330 -2.35 15.90 2.66
N MET A 331 -2.71 15.12 1.64
CA MET A 331 -1.84 14.12 1.04
C MET A 331 -1.02 14.62 -0.13
N TRP A 332 -1.31 15.78 -0.74
CA TRP A 332 -0.63 16.15 -1.98
C TRP A 332 0.89 16.28 -1.82
N LYS A 333 1.39 16.91 -0.74
CA LYS A 333 2.84 17.07 -0.53
C LYS A 333 3.53 15.72 -0.32
N ALA A 334 3.04 14.91 0.61
CA ALA A 334 3.63 13.61 0.93
C ALA A 334 3.45 12.59 -0.22
N GLY A 335 2.28 12.59 -0.86
CA GLY A 335 1.95 11.72 -1.99
C GLY A 335 2.78 12.06 -3.22
N LEU A 336 2.88 13.34 -3.58
CA LEU A 336 3.67 13.78 -4.74
C LEU A 336 5.16 13.53 -4.52
N THR A 337 5.72 13.93 -3.38
CA THR A 337 7.15 13.71 -3.08
C THR A 337 7.51 12.23 -3.09
N SER A 338 6.73 11.38 -2.41
CA SER A 338 6.95 9.94 -2.43
C SER A 338 6.76 9.32 -3.82
N GLY A 339 5.77 9.79 -4.58
CA GLY A 339 5.55 9.35 -5.96
C GLY A 339 6.71 9.72 -6.89
N VAL A 340 7.27 10.93 -6.76
CA VAL A 340 8.40 11.39 -7.57
C VAL A 340 9.63 10.55 -7.26
N LEU A 341 9.96 10.39 -5.97
CA LEU A 341 11.08 9.56 -5.54
C LEU A 341 10.92 8.10 -6.00
N TYR A 342 9.70 7.55 -5.88
CA TYR A 342 9.39 6.21 -6.35
C TYR A 342 9.58 6.08 -7.86
N SER A 343 9.11 7.06 -8.65
CA SER A 343 9.27 7.01 -10.09
C SER A 343 10.73 7.17 -10.53
N LEU A 344 11.51 8.02 -9.84
CA LEU A 344 12.93 8.17 -10.11
C LEU A 344 13.67 6.85 -9.81
N GLY A 345 13.40 6.24 -8.67
CA GLY A 345 13.94 4.93 -8.31
C GLY A 345 13.60 3.87 -9.35
N ASN A 346 12.36 3.82 -9.83
CA ASN A 346 11.96 2.89 -10.88
C ASN A 346 12.64 3.17 -12.22
N LEU A 347 12.79 4.44 -12.61
CA LEU A 347 13.46 4.80 -13.86
C LEU A 347 14.93 4.37 -13.83
N PHE A 348 15.67 4.76 -12.79
CA PHE A 348 17.05 4.32 -12.60
C PHE A 348 17.14 2.80 -12.48
N GLY A 349 16.13 2.19 -11.88
CA GLY A 349 16.02 0.74 -11.80
C GLY A 349 15.87 0.06 -13.15
N ILE A 350 15.03 0.59 -14.05
CA ILE A 350 14.88 0.11 -15.42
C ILE A 350 16.20 0.26 -16.17
N VAL A 351 16.86 1.43 -16.07
CA VAL A 351 18.16 1.68 -16.71
C VAL A 351 19.21 0.69 -16.17
N SER A 352 19.25 0.47 -14.87
CA SER A 352 20.14 -0.50 -14.22
C SER A 352 19.87 -1.92 -14.70
N ILE A 353 18.61 -2.34 -14.82
CA ILE A 353 18.23 -3.68 -15.30
C ILE A 353 18.63 -3.88 -16.75
N GLN A 354 18.45 -2.87 -17.60
CA GLN A 354 18.85 -2.93 -19.01
C GLN A 354 20.37 -3.08 -19.17
N LYS A 355 21.17 -2.51 -18.27
CA LYS A 355 22.64 -2.56 -18.34
C LYS A 355 23.25 -3.76 -17.61
N LEU A 356 22.69 -4.15 -16.47
CA LEU A 356 23.24 -5.20 -15.60
C LEU A 356 22.51 -6.55 -15.70
N GLY A 357 21.38 -6.61 -16.42
CA GLY A 357 20.48 -7.77 -16.46
C GLY A 357 19.45 -7.75 -15.34
N ASN A 358 18.40 -8.57 -15.46
CA ASN A 358 17.32 -8.63 -14.46
C ASN A 358 17.88 -9.00 -13.10
N PHE A 359 18.73 -10.03 -13.04
CA PHE A 359 19.21 -10.57 -11.77
C PHE A 359 19.97 -9.53 -10.93
N MET A 360 20.99 -8.88 -11.50
CA MET A 360 21.76 -7.86 -10.79
C MET A 360 20.97 -6.58 -10.59
N GLY A 361 20.24 -6.12 -11.60
CA GLY A 361 19.47 -4.88 -11.53
C GLY A 361 18.39 -4.92 -10.43
N TYR A 362 17.60 -5.99 -10.34
CA TYR A 362 16.59 -6.12 -9.27
C TYR A 362 17.21 -6.20 -7.89
N SER A 363 18.26 -7.00 -7.74
CA SER A 363 18.91 -7.19 -6.44
C SER A 363 19.47 -5.87 -5.90
N LEU A 364 20.09 -5.06 -6.77
CA LEU A 364 20.59 -3.72 -6.40
C LEU A 364 19.46 -2.74 -6.06
N ASN A 365 18.41 -2.70 -6.88
CA ASN A 365 17.25 -1.84 -6.60
C ASN A 365 16.58 -2.20 -5.27
N GLN A 366 16.41 -3.49 -4.97
CA GLN A 366 15.84 -3.95 -3.71
C GLN A 366 16.75 -3.64 -2.52
N SER A 367 18.08 -3.73 -2.70
CA SER A 367 19.03 -3.37 -1.64
C SER A 367 18.93 -1.89 -1.25
N SER A 368 18.63 -1.00 -2.21
CA SER A 368 18.42 0.43 -1.93
C SER A 368 17.23 0.72 -1.00
N MET A 369 16.21 -0.15 -1.03
CA MET A 369 15.03 -0.03 -0.18
C MET A 369 15.33 -0.35 1.28
N ILE A 370 16.37 -1.15 1.56
CA ILE A 370 16.83 -1.46 2.92
C ILE A 370 17.43 -0.20 3.54
N ILE A 371 18.36 0.45 2.82
CA ILE A 371 19.07 1.66 3.29
C ILE A 371 18.07 2.80 3.54
N SER A 372 17.07 2.94 2.68
CA SER A 372 16.02 3.96 2.82
C SER A 372 15.11 3.74 4.04
N GLY A 373 15.08 2.52 4.59
CA GLY A 373 14.26 2.15 5.74
C GLY A 373 14.85 2.58 7.09
N GLU A 374 16.18 2.65 7.22
CA GLU A 374 16.87 3.01 8.47
C GLU A 374 16.94 4.52 8.72
N GLN A 375 16.88 5.32 7.67
CA GLN A 375 17.13 6.76 7.76
C GLN A 375 16.07 7.62 8.50
N PRO A 376 14.77 7.28 8.60
CA PRO A 376 13.78 8.17 9.22
C PRO A 376 13.98 8.40 10.73
N GLU A 377 14.59 7.45 11.43
CA GLU A 377 14.70 7.51 12.89
C GLU A 377 15.86 8.39 13.35
N ILE A 378 16.91 8.49 12.54
CA ILE A 378 18.07 9.36 12.81
C ILE A 378 17.68 10.83 12.67
N THR A 379 16.90 11.18 11.65
CA THR A 379 16.56 12.58 11.38
C THR A 379 15.56 13.15 12.38
N LEU A 380 14.65 12.33 12.93
CA LEU A 380 13.66 12.81 13.90
C LEU A 380 14.28 13.05 15.30
N ASN A 381 15.30 12.26 15.67
CA ASN A 381 16.05 12.45 16.92
C ASN A 381 17.07 13.60 16.84
N GLN A 382 17.39 14.09 15.64
CA GLN A 382 18.27 15.25 15.44
C GLN A 382 17.50 16.59 15.37
N MET A 383 16.16 16.55 15.23
CA MET A 383 15.30 17.74 15.19
C MET A 383 14.55 18.01 16.51
N LYS A 384 14.76 17.18 17.53
CA LYS A 384 14.36 17.43 18.91
C LYS A 384 15.61 17.76 19.72
#